data_AF-A0AAW1W162-F1
#
_entry.id   AF-A0AAW1W162-F1
#
_cell.length_a   1.000
_cell.length_b   1.000
_cell.length_c   1.000
_cell.angle_alpha   90.00
_cell.angle_beta   90.00
_cell.angle_gamma   90.00
#
_symmetry.space_group_name_H-M   'P 1'
#
loop_
_entity.id
_entity.type
_entity.pdbx_description
1 polymer ?
#
loop_
_entity_poly.entity_id
_entity_poly.type
_entity_poly.pdbx_seq_one_letter_code
_entity_poly.pdbx_strand_id
1 'polypeptide(L)'
;MTEKGEKSESVHISCPLFASLCTRQRSMQHTNKQITPNSKEFSSDSNIVNAEKIILKVRRRATTKLLEHIREIVLKNPIERLPLFKAEIEKLIAAFTEYGIDPLPLKDKVEKLMADIAVYNSMRSACSGKIAAEVQHQMVAENKSRLDRAFNLQTSEKCKYESLVESLACAEWNRDKLKREQERLEERIDKLRLSISGSAVEIDKHKSAVDSLLIQKIEIAKTPVLTSKDAKTLKKLENSLKSQCNGVKDFTFKIS
;
A
#
# COMPACT_ATOMS: atom_id res chain seq x y z
N MET A 1 25.41 24.77 -20.40
CA MET A 1 26.66 24.35 -21.05
C MET A 1 26.74 22.83 -20.97
N THR A 2 26.89 22.19 -22.14
CA THR A 2 27.28 20.77 -22.41
C THR A 2 26.42 19.69 -21.75
N GLU A 3 25.46 19.01 -22.40
CA GLU A 3 25.40 18.33 -23.72
C GLU A 3 26.19 17.00 -23.79
N LYS A 4 25.49 15.97 -24.31
CA LYS A 4 25.85 14.63 -24.82
C LYS A 4 25.14 13.52 -24.03
N GLY A 5 24.18 12.75 -24.56
CA GLY A 5 23.86 12.44 -25.94
C GLY A 5 24.66 11.23 -26.40
N GLU A 6 24.08 10.02 -26.32
CA GLU A 6 24.41 8.91 -27.21
C GLU A 6 23.30 7.84 -27.22
N LYS A 7 22.70 7.72 -28.41
CA LYS A 7 21.89 6.61 -28.90
C LYS A 7 22.82 5.55 -29.50
N SER A 8 22.22 4.41 -29.83
CA SER A 8 22.74 3.31 -30.67
C SER A 8 23.44 2.22 -29.83
N GLU A 9 23.34 0.92 -30.11
CA GLU A 9 23.00 0.25 -31.36
C GLU A 9 22.67 -1.23 -31.06
N SER A 10 21.71 -1.78 -31.81
CA SER A 10 21.37 -3.20 -31.82
C SER A 10 22.49 -4.02 -32.46
N VAL A 11 23.08 -4.96 -31.73
CA VAL A 11 24.02 -5.94 -32.30
C VAL A 11 23.27 -7.24 -32.59
N HIS A 12 22.88 -7.36 -33.85
CA HIS A 12 22.50 -8.61 -34.49
C HIS A 12 23.74 -9.51 -34.59
N ILE A 13 23.74 -10.66 -33.92
CA ILE A 13 24.76 -11.69 -34.15
C ILE A 13 24.34 -12.47 -35.39
N SER A 14 24.99 -12.14 -36.51
CA SER A 14 24.92 -12.83 -37.79
C SER A 14 25.94 -13.97 -37.80
N CYS A 15 25.49 -15.22 -38.00
CA CYS A 15 26.35 -16.36 -38.31
C CYS A 15 26.51 -16.49 -39.84
N PRO A 16 27.73 -16.52 -40.39
CA PRO A 16 27.98 -16.82 -41.80
C PRO A 16 28.31 -18.31 -42.04
N LEU A 17 28.45 -18.68 -43.32
CA LEU A 17 28.87 -19.97 -43.90
C LEU A 17 27.70 -20.94 -44.13
N PHE A 18 27.27 -21.21 -45.37
CA PHE A 18 28.05 -21.75 -46.49
C PHE A 18 27.51 -21.27 -47.84
N ALA A 19 28.42 -20.76 -48.68
CA ALA A 19 28.24 -20.61 -50.11
C ALA A 19 29.43 -21.29 -50.85
N SER A 20 29.18 -21.64 -52.11
CA SER A 20 30.02 -22.37 -53.07
C SER A 20 29.94 -23.91 -52.94
N LEU A 21 29.73 -24.69 -54.00
CA LEU A 21 30.30 -24.58 -55.35
C LEU A 21 29.31 -25.08 -56.42
N CYS A 22 29.07 -24.27 -57.44
CA CYS A 22 28.62 -24.74 -58.75
C CYS A 22 29.54 -24.12 -59.80
N THR A 23 30.40 -24.92 -60.39
CA THR A 23 31.21 -24.54 -61.55
C THR A 23 31.02 -25.60 -62.64
N ARG A 24 30.57 -25.12 -63.81
CA ARG A 24 30.86 -25.48 -65.22
C ARG A 24 31.37 -26.91 -65.53
N GLN A 25 30.97 -27.55 -66.63
CA GLN A 25 31.23 -27.06 -68.00
C GLN A 25 30.46 -27.87 -69.06
N ARG A 26 29.84 -27.17 -70.04
CA ARG A 26 29.52 -27.68 -71.38
C ARG A 26 30.55 -27.12 -72.37
N SER A 27 31.04 -27.94 -73.30
CA SER A 27 31.35 -27.66 -74.73
C SER A 27 32.26 -28.80 -75.24
N MET A 28 31.85 -29.72 -76.11
CA MET A 28 31.67 -29.61 -77.57
C MET A 28 32.85 -28.93 -78.29
N GLN A 29 33.67 -29.73 -78.97
CA GLN A 29 34.36 -29.36 -80.20
C GLN A 29 34.55 -30.60 -81.10
N HIS A 30 34.34 -30.35 -82.39
CA HIS A 30 34.17 -31.29 -83.50
C HIS A 30 35.45 -31.42 -84.34
N THR A 31 35.52 -32.54 -85.11
CA THR A 31 36.23 -32.77 -86.41
C THR A 31 37.77 -32.85 -86.38
N ASN A 32 38.50 -33.68 -87.15
CA ASN A 32 38.29 -34.37 -88.44
C ASN A 32 39.35 -35.52 -88.56
N LYS A 33 38.96 -36.76 -88.92
CA LYS A 33 39.17 -37.49 -90.21
C LYS A 33 40.60 -37.92 -90.63
N GLN A 34 40.78 -39.24 -90.71
CA GLN A 34 41.44 -40.07 -91.77
C GLN A 34 40.98 -41.53 -91.52
N ILE A 35 40.03 -42.15 -92.24
CA ILE A 35 40.06 -42.82 -93.57
C ILE A 35 41.21 -43.86 -93.66
N THR A 36 41.01 -45.19 -93.73
CA THR A 36 40.40 -46.02 -94.81
C THR A 36 40.19 -47.51 -94.33
N PRO A 37 39.65 -48.50 -95.11
CA PRO A 37 38.41 -49.21 -94.74
C PRO A 37 38.44 -50.77 -94.80
N ASN A 38 37.42 -51.42 -94.23
CA ASN A 38 36.71 -52.64 -94.69
C ASN A 38 35.83 -53.09 -93.52
N SER A 39 34.61 -53.59 -93.63
CA SER A 39 33.81 -54.10 -94.74
C SER A 39 32.33 -54.02 -94.30
N LYS A 40 31.44 -53.93 -95.30
CA LYS A 40 29.97 -53.91 -95.18
C LYS A 40 29.45 -54.99 -94.23
N GLU A 41 28.49 -54.63 -93.38
CA GLU A 41 27.22 -55.37 -93.25
C GLU A 41 26.15 -54.55 -92.51
N PHE A 42 25.04 -54.35 -93.24
CA PHE A 42 23.65 -54.13 -92.83
C PHE A 42 23.27 -53.49 -91.49
N SER A 43 22.77 -52.27 -91.63
CA SER A 43 21.55 -51.72 -91.01
C SER A 43 20.63 -52.69 -90.26
N SER A 44 20.45 -52.43 -88.96
CA SER A 44 19.11 -52.39 -88.36
C SER A 44 19.15 -51.55 -87.08
N ASP A 45 18.48 -50.40 -87.12
CA ASP A 45 18.02 -49.68 -85.94
C ASP A 45 17.30 -50.66 -85.00
N SER A 46 17.88 -50.88 -83.81
CA SER A 46 17.15 -51.45 -82.69
C SER A 46 17.27 -50.47 -81.52
N ASN A 47 16.15 -49.81 -81.22
CA ASN A 47 15.93 -49.21 -79.91
C ASN A 47 15.93 -50.33 -78.87
N ILE A 48 17.12 -50.78 -78.46
CA ILE A 48 17.28 -51.61 -77.26
C ILE A 48 17.02 -50.67 -76.08
N VAL A 49 15.76 -50.59 -75.70
CA VAL A 49 15.36 -50.02 -74.43
C VAL A 49 16.07 -50.82 -73.34
N ASN A 50 17.15 -50.25 -72.80
CA ASN A 50 17.85 -50.84 -71.68
C ASN A 50 16.92 -50.77 -70.45
N ALA A 51 16.17 -51.85 -70.23
CA ALA A 51 15.17 -51.99 -69.17
C ALA A 51 15.76 -51.68 -67.78
N GLU A 52 17.03 -52.01 -67.56
CA GLU A 52 17.76 -51.74 -66.32
C GLU A 52 17.90 -50.23 -66.07
N LYS A 53 18.20 -49.45 -67.10
CA LYS A 53 18.28 -47.98 -67.02
C LYS A 53 16.92 -47.34 -66.74
N ILE A 54 15.82 -47.93 -67.23
CA ILE A 54 14.46 -47.47 -66.92
C ILE A 54 14.10 -47.81 -65.48
N ILE A 55 14.35 -49.05 -65.04
CA ILE A 55 14.08 -49.50 -63.66
C ILE A 55 14.84 -48.63 -62.64
N LEU A 56 16.12 -48.33 -62.89
CA LEU A 56 16.93 -47.45 -62.04
C LEU A 56 16.36 -46.02 -61.97
N LYS A 57 15.86 -45.47 -63.08
CA LYS A 57 15.21 -44.14 -63.10
C LYS A 57 13.90 -44.12 -62.31
N VAL A 58 13.08 -45.17 -62.44
CA VAL A 58 11.82 -45.31 -61.70
C VAL A 58 12.08 -45.43 -60.21
N ARG A 59 13.01 -46.32 -59.81
CA ARG A 59 13.45 -46.47 -58.41
C ARG A 59 13.91 -45.13 -57.84
N ARG A 60 14.88 -44.46 -58.49
CA ARG A 60 15.40 -43.16 -58.04
C ARG A 60 14.28 -42.13 -57.85
N ARG A 61 13.34 -42.01 -58.79
CA ARG A 61 12.23 -41.07 -58.70
C ARG A 61 11.29 -41.39 -57.52
N ALA A 62 10.97 -42.66 -57.30
CA ALA A 62 10.14 -43.09 -56.19
C ALA A 62 10.82 -42.82 -54.84
N THR A 63 12.11 -43.15 -54.72
CA THR A 63 12.95 -42.86 -53.54
C THR A 63 12.98 -41.38 -53.20
N THR A 64 13.20 -40.53 -54.20
CA THR A 64 13.20 -39.07 -54.00
C THR A 64 11.85 -38.59 -53.47
N LYS A 65 10.74 -39.06 -54.02
CA LYS A 65 9.40 -38.68 -53.55
C LYS A 65 9.15 -39.11 -52.10
N LEU A 66 9.51 -40.33 -51.73
CA LEU A 66 9.37 -40.83 -50.36
C LEU A 66 10.23 -40.01 -49.37
N LEU A 67 11.47 -39.71 -49.76
CA LEU A 67 12.37 -38.91 -48.93
C LEU A 67 11.86 -37.46 -48.76
N GLU A 68 11.33 -36.85 -49.81
CA GLU A 68 10.72 -35.51 -49.73
C GLU A 68 9.49 -35.51 -48.82
N HIS A 69 8.67 -36.56 -48.86
CA HIS A 69 7.52 -36.65 -47.95
C HIS A 69 7.94 -36.75 -46.48
N ILE A 70 8.97 -37.56 -46.18
CA ILE A 70 9.54 -37.63 -44.82
C ILE A 70 10.11 -36.27 -44.40
N ARG A 71 10.83 -35.58 -45.29
CA ARG A 71 11.35 -34.23 -45.03
C ARG A 71 10.24 -33.23 -44.76
N GLU A 72 9.16 -33.30 -45.52
CA GLU A 72 8.01 -32.42 -45.35
C GLU A 72 7.38 -32.58 -43.96
N ILE A 73 7.17 -33.83 -43.53
CA ILE A 73 6.66 -34.12 -42.18
C ILE A 73 7.62 -33.57 -41.12
N VAL A 74 8.93 -33.78 -41.27
CA VAL A 74 9.93 -33.34 -40.27
C VAL A 74 10.07 -31.82 -40.19
N LEU A 75 10.05 -31.12 -41.34
CA LEU A 75 10.32 -29.68 -41.40
C LEU A 75 9.08 -28.82 -41.15
N LYS A 76 7.89 -29.30 -41.51
CA LYS A 76 6.65 -28.52 -41.35
C LYS A 76 6.01 -28.66 -39.97
N ASN A 77 6.44 -29.62 -39.16
CA ASN A 77 5.88 -29.85 -37.84
C ASN A 77 6.82 -29.37 -36.74
N PRO A 78 6.29 -28.74 -35.67
CA PRO A 78 7.08 -28.36 -34.53
C PRO A 78 7.57 -29.60 -33.77
N ILE A 79 8.73 -29.49 -33.11
CA ILE A 79 9.47 -30.59 -32.49
C ILE A 79 8.60 -31.40 -31.52
N GLU A 80 7.72 -30.72 -30.79
CA GLU A 80 6.84 -31.31 -29.79
C GLU A 80 5.75 -32.21 -30.41
N ARG A 81 5.42 -31.99 -31.69
CA ARG A 81 4.39 -32.73 -32.43
C ARG A 81 4.94 -33.84 -33.31
N LEU A 82 6.24 -33.84 -33.62
CA LEU A 82 6.87 -34.87 -34.45
C LEU A 82 6.63 -36.32 -33.98
N PRO A 83 6.59 -36.64 -32.67
CA PRO A 83 6.28 -37.99 -32.21
C PRO A 83 4.91 -38.51 -32.68
N LEU A 84 3.94 -37.63 -32.95
CA LEU A 84 2.61 -38.01 -33.45
C LEU A 84 2.66 -38.58 -34.88
N PHE A 85 3.69 -38.22 -35.66
CA PHE A 85 3.87 -38.67 -37.04
C PHE A 85 4.79 -39.90 -37.14
N LYS A 86 5.25 -40.47 -36.03
CA LYS A 86 6.18 -41.60 -36.02
C LYS A 86 5.69 -42.77 -36.88
N ALA A 87 4.44 -43.19 -36.69
CA ALA A 87 3.85 -44.29 -37.44
C ALA A 87 3.73 -44.00 -38.95
N GLU A 88 3.52 -42.72 -39.33
CA GLU A 88 3.47 -42.31 -40.73
C GLU A 88 4.86 -42.31 -41.37
N ILE A 89 5.86 -41.80 -40.65
CA ILE A 89 7.26 -41.83 -41.10
C ILE A 89 7.76 -43.28 -41.23
N GLU A 90 7.44 -44.16 -40.28
CA GLU A 90 7.77 -45.59 -40.34
C GLU A 90 7.15 -46.27 -41.57
N LYS A 91 5.90 -45.94 -41.92
CA LYS A 91 5.25 -46.43 -43.15
C LYS A 91 6.00 -45.96 -44.40
N LEU A 92 6.39 -44.69 -44.46
CA LEU A 92 7.14 -44.14 -45.59
C LEU A 92 8.53 -44.77 -45.72
N ILE A 93 9.17 -45.10 -44.59
CA ILE A 93 10.46 -45.81 -44.55
C ILE A 93 10.31 -47.26 -45.03
N ALA A 94 9.27 -47.97 -44.60
CA ALA A 94 9.01 -49.36 -45.02
C ALA A 94 8.84 -49.48 -46.54
N ALA A 95 8.20 -48.47 -47.17
CA ALA A 95 7.99 -48.43 -48.63
C ALA A 95 9.30 -48.40 -49.46
N PHE A 96 10.46 -48.08 -48.87
CA PHE A 96 11.75 -48.17 -49.59
C PHE A 96 12.10 -49.61 -49.98
N THR A 97 11.67 -50.60 -49.20
CA THR A 97 11.92 -52.02 -49.46
C THR A 97 11.27 -52.50 -50.76
N GLU A 98 10.10 -51.96 -51.10
CA GLU A 98 9.38 -52.23 -52.36
C GLU A 98 10.20 -51.83 -53.60
N TYR A 99 11.13 -50.88 -53.43
CA TYR A 99 12.02 -50.41 -54.50
C TYR A 99 13.43 -51.02 -54.43
N GLY A 100 13.66 -52.00 -53.54
CA GLY A 100 14.95 -52.67 -53.37
C GLY A 100 16.02 -51.80 -52.71
N ILE A 101 15.61 -50.85 -51.86
CA ILE A 101 16.52 -49.96 -51.13
C ILE A 101 16.48 -50.33 -49.66
N ASP A 102 17.66 -50.43 -49.04
CA ASP A 102 17.80 -50.68 -47.62
C ASP A 102 17.26 -49.48 -46.80
N PRO A 103 16.18 -49.66 -46.01
CA PRO A 103 15.61 -48.60 -45.18
C PRO A 103 16.39 -48.37 -43.87
N LEU A 104 17.26 -49.30 -43.47
CA LEU A 104 17.87 -49.34 -42.14
C LEU A 104 18.61 -48.04 -41.78
N PRO A 105 19.45 -47.45 -42.66
CA PRO A 105 20.16 -46.21 -42.33
C PRO A 105 19.25 -45.00 -42.08
N LEU A 106 18.04 -44.99 -42.66
CA LEU A 106 17.05 -43.94 -42.46
C LEU A 106 16.21 -44.20 -41.21
N LYS A 107 15.88 -45.47 -40.97
CA LYS A 107 15.19 -45.93 -39.76
C LYS A 107 15.98 -45.54 -38.50
N ASP A 108 17.28 -45.85 -38.46
CA ASP A 108 18.14 -45.53 -37.31
C ASP A 108 18.18 -44.01 -37.03
N LYS A 109 18.19 -43.18 -38.08
CA LYS A 109 18.17 -41.72 -37.95
C LYS A 109 16.84 -41.22 -37.37
N VAL A 110 15.71 -41.78 -37.78
CA VAL A 110 14.40 -41.39 -37.26
C VAL A 110 14.20 -41.89 -35.83
N GLU A 111 14.65 -43.10 -35.49
CA GLU A 111 14.62 -43.59 -34.12
C GLU A 111 15.44 -42.70 -33.18
N LYS A 112 16.65 -42.32 -33.60
CA LYS A 112 17.48 -41.37 -32.86
C LYS A 112 16.79 -40.02 -32.69
N LEU A 113 16.20 -39.48 -33.76
CA LEU A 113 15.45 -38.22 -33.70
C LEU A 113 14.32 -38.30 -32.68
N MET A 114 13.52 -39.37 -32.68
CA MET A 114 12.42 -39.54 -31.73
C MET A 114 12.91 -39.63 -30.28
N ALA A 115 14.05 -40.30 -30.04
CA ALA A 115 14.68 -40.35 -28.73
C ALA A 115 15.16 -38.98 -28.27
N ASP A 116 15.85 -38.23 -29.14
CA ASP A 116 16.35 -36.88 -28.84
C ASP A 116 15.19 -35.91 -28.52
N ILE A 117 14.06 -36.04 -29.22
CA ILE A 117 12.84 -35.25 -28.96
C ILE A 117 12.24 -35.56 -27.59
N ALA A 118 12.19 -36.83 -27.20
CA ALA A 118 11.70 -37.23 -25.88
C ALA A 118 12.58 -36.63 -24.76
N VAL A 119 13.89 -36.66 -24.93
CA VAL A 119 14.85 -36.04 -23.99
C VAL A 119 14.66 -34.53 -23.94
N TYR A 120 14.55 -33.87 -25.09
CA TYR A 120 14.32 -32.42 -25.17
C TYR A 120 13.03 -32.00 -24.45
N ASN A 121 11.91 -32.66 -24.72
CA ASN A 121 10.63 -32.33 -24.11
C ASN A 121 10.65 -32.55 -22.59
N SER A 122 11.29 -33.62 -22.12
CA SER A 122 11.51 -33.88 -20.70
C SER A 122 12.31 -32.76 -20.04
N MET A 123 13.44 -32.37 -20.64
CA MET A 123 14.29 -31.29 -20.12
C MET A 123 13.59 -29.94 -20.15
N ARG A 124 12.88 -29.62 -21.23
CA ARG A 124 12.10 -28.40 -21.34
C ARG A 124 11.01 -28.32 -20.27
N SER A 125 10.28 -29.41 -20.05
CA SER A 125 9.27 -29.49 -18.99
C SER A 125 9.88 -29.26 -17.61
N ALA A 126 11.02 -29.91 -17.32
CA ALA A 126 11.76 -29.72 -16.08
C ALA A 126 12.28 -28.29 -15.88
N CYS A 127 12.44 -27.52 -16.96
CA CYS A 127 12.90 -26.13 -16.92
C CYS A 127 11.76 -25.10 -17.00
N SER A 128 10.54 -25.49 -17.38
CA SER A 128 9.45 -24.57 -17.70
C SER A 128 8.99 -23.67 -16.54
N GLY A 129 9.28 -24.05 -15.29
CA GLY A 129 8.98 -23.25 -14.10
C GLY A 129 10.22 -22.69 -13.40
N LYS A 130 11.42 -22.88 -13.96
CA LYS A 130 12.65 -22.41 -13.35
C LYS A 130 12.93 -20.98 -13.82
N ILE A 131 13.34 -20.14 -12.88
CA ILE A 131 13.85 -18.80 -13.15
C ILE A 131 15.38 -18.82 -13.12
N ALA A 132 16.00 -17.89 -13.84
CA ALA A 132 17.45 -17.69 -13.77
C ALA A 132 17.85 -17.25 -12.35
N ALA A 133 19.05 -17.65 -11.92
CA ALA A 133 19.54 -17.37 -10.56
C ALA A 133 19.62 -15.86 -10.29
N GLU A 134 20.03 -15.08 -11.29
CA GLU A 134 20.14 -13.63 -11.23
C GLU A 134 18.76 -12.99 -10.96
N VAL A 135 17.73 -13.46 -11.67
CA VAL A 135 16.35 -13.02 -11.48
C VAL A 135 15.84 -13.38 -10.09
N GLN A 136 16.12 -14.61 -9.63
CA GLN A 136 15.76 -15.03 -8.28
C GLN A 136 16.40 -14.13 -7.21
N HIS A 137 17.71 -13.89 -7.31
CA HIS A 137 18.44 -13.06 -6.36
C HIS A 137 17.92 -11.62 -6.34
N GLN A 138 17.64 -11.03 -7.51
CA GLN A 138 17.05 -9.70 -7.60
C GLN A 138 15.67 -9.65 -6.92
N MET A 139 14.78 -10.59 -7.24
CA MET A 139 13.44 -10.65 -6.63
C MET A 139 13.50 -10.81 -5.11
N VAL A 140 14.43 -11.62 -4.59
CA VAL A 140 14.63 -11.79 -3.15
C VAL A 140 15.12 -10.49 -2.50
N ALA A 141 16.08 -9.79 -3.12
CA ALA A 141 16.59 -8.52 -2.61
C ALA A 141 15.52 -7.43 -2.60
N GLU A 142 14.74 -7.31 -3.67
CA GLU A 142 13.62 -6.37 -3.77
C GLU A 142 12.54 -6.67 -2.72
N ASN A 143 12.14 -7.94 -2.57
CA ASN A 143 11.17 -8.33 -1.55
C ASN A 143 11.69 -8.09 -0.14
N LYS A 144 12.99 -8.32 0.12
CA LYS A 144 13.60 -7.99 1.41
C LYS A 144 13.52 -6.50 1.72
N SER A 145 13.89 -5.63 0.76
CA SER A 145 13.79 -4.18 0.93
C SER A 145 12.34 -3.72 1.19
N ARG A 146 11.37 -4.31 0.48
CA ARG A 146 9.94 -4.03 0.69
C ARG A 146 9.48 -4.48 2.08
N LEU A 147 9.93 -5.65 2.53
CA LEU A 147 9.61 -6.18 3.86
C LEU A 147 10.17 -5.29 4.96
N ASP A 148 11.44 -4.89 4.85
CA ASP A 148 12.11 -4.02 5.82
C ASP A 148 11.38 -2.66 5.92
N ARG A 149 10.98 -2.08 4.78
CA ARG A 149 10.18 -0.84 4.76
C ARG A 149 8.82 -1.01 5.44
N ALA A 150 8.11 -2.09 5.13
CA ALA A 150 6.81 -2.38 5.72
C ALA A 150 6.91 -2.56 7.24
N PHE A 151 7.94 -3.26 7.70
CA PHE A 151 8.21 -3.45 9.12
C PHE A 151 8.50 -2.12 9.83
N ASN A 152 9.39 -1.31 9.28
CA ASN A 152 9.71 0.01 9.85
C ASN A 152 8.48 0.93 9.94
N LEU A 153 7.63 0.93 8.90
CA LEU A 153 6.38 1.69 8.90
C LEU A 153 5.43 1.19 9.98
N GLN A 154 5.25 -0.12 10.09
CA GLN A 154 4.42 -0.73 11.13
C GLN A 154 4.91 -0.37 12.54
N THR A 155 6.21 -0.47 12.80
CA THR A 155 6.79 -0.10 14.09
C THR A 155 6.61 1.39 14.39
N SER A 156 6.84 2.27 13.41
CA SER A 156 6.65 3.71 13.57
C SER A 156 5.19 4.06 13.90
N GLU A 157 4.23 3.50 13.18
CA GLU A 157 2.80 3.73 13.44
C GLU A 157 2.38 3.18 14.81
N LYS A 158 2.91 2.02 15.23
CA LYS A 158 2.68 1.48 16.56
C LYS A 158 3.20 2.44 17.66
N CYS A 159 4.42 2.94 17.52
CA CYS A 159 4.97 3.90 18.49
C CYS A 159 4.18 5.20 18.54
N LYS A 160 3.71 5.72 17.40
CA LYS A 160 2.83 6.90 17.35
C LYS A 160 1.51 6.64 18.06
N TYR A 161 0.90 5.49 17.80
CA TYR A 161 -0.34 5.08 18.45
C TYR A 161 -0.19 5.03 19.97
N GLU A 162 0.85 4.36 20.48
CA GLU A 162 1.14 4.27 21.92
C GLU A 162 1.32 5.65 22.55
N SER A 163 2.11 6.53 21.90
CA SER A 163 2.30 7.91 22.36
C SER A 163 1.01 8.73 22.38
N LEU A 164 0.15 8.57 21.38
CA LEU A 164 -1.15 9.25 21.34
C LEU A 164 -2.10 8.74 22.42
N VAL A 165 -2.11 7.44 22.71
CA VAL A 165 -2.91 6.85 23.79
C VAL A 165 -2.47 7.40 25.14
N GLU A 166 -1.16 7.48 25.40
CA GLU A 166 -0.62 8.07 26.64
C GLU A 166 -0.97 9.55 26.76
N SER A 167 -0.81 10.31 25.67
CA SER A 167 -1.16 11.73 25.64
C SER A 167 -2.66 11.96 25.87
N LEU A 168 -3.51 11.09 25.32
CA LEU A 168 -4.96 11.15 25.52
C LEU A 168 -5.30 10.90 26.99
N ALA A 169 -4.77 9.84 27.59
CA ALA A 169 -4.99 9.53 29.01
C ALA A 169 -4.54 10.68 29.92
N CYS A 170 -3.41 11.32 29.62
CA CYS A 170 -2.95 12.50 30.36
C CYS A 170 -3.92 13.69 30.22
N ALA A 171 -4.41 13.95 29.01
CA ALA A 171 -5.38 15.01 28.76
C ALA A 171 -6.72 14.75 29.46
N GLU A 172 -7.23 13.52 29.46
CA GLU A 172 -8.44 13.13 30.17
C GLU A 172 -8.30 13.30 31.68
N TRP A 173 -7.16 12.88 32.26
CA TRP A 173 -6.88 13.10 33.67
C TRP A 173 -6.85 14.59 34.03
N ASN A 174 -6.21 15.43 33.20
CA ASN A 174 -6.18 16.87 33.39
C ASN A 174 -7.58 17.49 33.30
N ARG A 175 -8.40 17.06 32.34
CA ARG A 175 -9.80 17.47 32.20
C ARG A 175 -10.58 17.18 33.48
N ASP A 176 -10.45 15.98 34.02
CA ASP A 176 -11.19 15.57 35.23
C ASP A 176 -10.71 16.31 36.48
N LYS A 177 -9.42 16.66 36.55
CA LYS A 177 -8.88 17.53 37.60
C LYS A 177 -9.46 18.95 37.51
N LEU A 178 -9.47 19.54 36.31
CA LEU A 178 -10.00 20.88 36.09
C LEU A 178 -11.49 20.95 36.39
N LYS A 179 -12.26 19.91 36.05
CA LYS A 179 -13.68 19.83 36.37
C LYS A 179 -13.95 19.90 37.89
N ARG A 180 -13.16 19.17 38.69
CA ARG A 180 -13.25 19.23 40.16
C ARG A 180 -12.91 20.60 40.73
N GLU A 181 -11.88 21.27 40.19
CA GLU A 181 -11.55 22.65 40.61
C GLU A 181 -12.67 23.63 40.23
N GLN A 182 -13.30 23.45 39.07
CA GLN A 182 -14.45 24.26 38.66
C GLN A 182 -15.62 24.10 39.65
N GLU A 183 -16.01 22.87 39.97
CA GLU A 183 -17.07 22.58 40.95
C GLU A 183 -16.77 23.23 42.31
N ARG A 184 -15.51 23.17 42.77
CA ARG A 184 -15.07 23.81 44.02
C ARG A 184 -15.17 25.34 43.98
N LEU A 185 -14.88 25.95 42.83
CA LEU A 185 -15.00 27.39 42.65
C LEU A 185 -16.47 27.82 42.62
N GLU A 186 -17.35 27.04 41.99
CA GLU A 186 -18.80 27.28 41.98
C GLU A 186 -19.37 27.26 43.40
N GLU A 187 -19.03 26.27 44.22
CA GLU A 187 -19.42 26.24 45.64
C GLU A 187 -18.94 27.49 46.42
N ARG A 188 -17.73 27.96 46.12
CA ARG A 188 -17.16 29.15 46.76
C ARG A 188 -17.92 30.41 46.35
N ILE A 189 -18.29 30.52 45.07
CA ILE A 189 -19.10 31.63 44.56
C ILE A 189 -20.44 31.66 45.28
N ASP A 190 -21.11 30.52 45.45
CA ASP A 190 -22.41 30.46 46.10
C ASP A 190 -22.32 30.81 47.60
N LYS A 191 -21.28 30.35 48.30
CA LYS A 191 -21.00 30.77 49.68
C LYS A 191 -20.80 32.29 49.78
N LEU A 192 -20.03 32.87 48.88
CA LEU A 192 -19.80 34.32 48.85
C LEU A 192 -21.08 35.10 48.55
N ARG A 193 -21.93 34.62 47.62
CA ARG A 193 -23.25 35.22 47.34
C ARG A 193 -24.13 35.22 48.58
N LEU A 194 -24.20 34.10 49.31
CA LEU A 194 -24.95 34.02 50.57
C LEU A 194 -24.40 34.98 51.63
N SER A 195 -23.07 35.05 51.79
CA SER A 195 -22.44 35.99 52.71
C SER A 195 -22.73 37.46 52.36
N ILE A 196 -22.64 37.83 51.09
CA ILE A 196 -22.94 39.19 50.61
C ILE A 196 -24.40 39.55 50.91
N SER A 197 -25.35 38.67 50.59
CA SER A 197 -26.76 38.88 50.90
C SER A 197 -27.02 39.02 52.39
N GLY A 198 -26.36 38.20 53.22
CA GLY A 198 -26.45 38.30 54.68
C GLY A 198 -25.90 39.63 55.20
N SER A 199 -24.75 40.07 54.70
CA SER A 199 -24.16 41.37 55.06
C SER A 199 -25.04 42.54 54.63
N ALA A 200 -25.71 42.47 53.47
CA ALA A 200 -26.64 43.51 53.03
C ALA A 200 -27.80 43.70 54.02
N VAL A 201 -28.37 42.60 54.53
CA VAL A 201 -29.43 42.64 55.55
C VAL A 201 -28.93 43.28 56.86
N GLU A 202 -27.73 42.95 57.32
CA GLU A 202 -27.16 43.56 58.52
C GLU A 202 -26.86 45.05 58.33
N ILE A 203 -26.39 45.45 57.15
CA ILE A 203 -26.20 46.87 56.81
C ILE A 203 -27.52 47.65 56.92
N ASP A 204 -28.62 47.12 56.39
CA ASP A 204 -29.93 47.77 56.46
C ASP A 204 -30.44 47.90 57.91
N LYS A 205 -30.21 46.87 58.74
CA LYS A 205 -30.52 46.93 60.18
C LYS A 205 -29.71 48.03 60.88
N HIS A 206 -28.41 48.08 60.65
CA HIS A 206 -27.54 49.10 61.25
C HIS A 206 -27.90 50.50 60.78
N LYS A 207 -28.22 50.67 59.50
CA LYS A 207 -28.70 51.95 58.95
C LYS A 207 -29.96 52.43 59.68
N SER A 208 -30.95 51.56 59.83
CA SER A 208 -32.19 51.87 60.56
C SER A 208 -31.93 52.25 62.02
N ALA A 209 -30.99 51.56 62.69
CA ALA A 209 -30.59 51.89 64.06
C ALA A 209 -29.90 53.25 64.16
N VAL A 210 -29.02 53.58 63.22
CA VAL A 210 -28.36 54.89 63.14
C VAL A 210 -29.39 56.01 62.94
N ASP A 211 -30.34 55.82 62.02
CA ASP A 211 -31.39 56.82 61.77
C ASP A 211 -32.23 57.09 63.02
N SER A 212 -32.61 56.03 63.76
CA SER A 212 -33.33 56.16 65.04
C SER A 212 -32.53 56.92 66.11
N LEU A 213 -31.24 56.59 66.26
CA LEU A 213 -30.36 57.28 67.22
C LEU A 213 -30.14 58.76 66.84
N LEU A 214 -30.08 59.08 65.54
CA LEU A 214 -29.99 60.47 65.07
C LEU A 214 -31.25 61.27 65.45
N ILE A 215 -32.44 60.67 65.31
CA ILE A 215 -33.70 61.30 65.74
C ILE A 215 -33.68 61.56 67.25
N GLN A 216 -33.36 60.53 68.06
CA GLN A 216 -33.28 60.66 69.52
C GLN A 216 -32.26 61.73 69.95
N LYS A 217 -31.10 61.79 69.30
CA LYS A 217 -30.10 62.83 69.55
C LYS A 217 -30.67 64.24 69.36
N ILE A 218 -31.46 64.46 68.30
CA ILE A 218 -32.10 65.76 68.04
C ILE A 218 -33.16 66.08 69.10
N GLU A 219 -33.96 65.10 69.52
CA GLU A 219 -34.98 65.28 70.57
C GLU A 219 -34.36 65.61 71.93
N ILE A 220 -33.30 64.89 72.31
CA ILE A 220 -32.53 65.16 73.54
C ILE A 220 -31.94 66.56 73.49
N ALA A 221 -31.34 66.97 72.36
CA ALA A 221 -30.78 68.31 72.19
C ALA A 221 -31.83 69.44 72.32
N LYS A 222 -33.10 69.16 71.98
CA LYS A 222 -34.22 70.10 72.14
C LYS A 222 -34.85 70.09 73.54
N THR A 223 -34.56 69.07 74.34
CA THR A 223 -35.13 68.94 75.69
C THR A 223 -34.62 70.07 76.57
N PRO A 224 -35.50 70.88 77.19
CA PRO A 224 -35.06 71.98 78.04
C PRO A 224 -34.28 71.45 79.24
N VAL A 225 -33.11 72.04 79.47
CA VAL A 225 -32.22 71.66 80.57
C VAL A 225 -32.69 72.33 81.85
N LEU A 226 -32.94 71.53 82.89
CA LEU A 226 -33.30 72.05 84.21
C LEU A 226 -32.12 72.83 84.78
N THR A 227 -32.27 74.14 84.92
CA THR A 227 -31.15 74.99 85.32
C THR A 227 -30.91 74.91 86.84
N SER A 228 -29.71 75.28 87.29
CA SER A 228 -29.40 75.36 88.72
C SER A 228 -30.35 76.31 89.47
N LYS A 229 -30.85 77.36 88.81
CA LYS A 229 -31.83 78.29 89.37
C LYS A 229 -33.19 77.64 89.56
N ASP A 230 -33.64 76.86 88.58
CA ASP A 230 -34.91 76.12 88.66
C ASP A 230 -34.86 75.10 89.79
N ALA A 231 -33.78 74.32 89.89
CA ALA A 231 -33.56 73.36 90.97
C ALA A 231 -33.57 74.03 92.37
N LYS A 232 -32.88 75.16 92.53
CA LYS A 232 -32.87 75.93 93.79
C LYS A 232 -34.25 76.50 94.12
N THR A 233 -34.98 76.99 93.12
CA THR A 233 -36.34 77.52 93.28
C THR A 233 -37.30 76.41 93.71
N LEU A 234 -37.24 75.26 93.06
CA LEU A 234 -38.03 74.08 93.42
C LEU A 234 -37.74 73.63 94.85
N LYS A 235 -36.47 73.58 95.27
CA LYS A 235 -36.10 73.20 96.64
C LYS A 235 -36.61 74.17 97.69
N LYS A 236 -36.57 75.48 97.40
CA LYS A 236 -37.15 76.51 98.29
C LYS A 236 -38.67 76.33 98.43
N LEU A 237 -39.38 76.11 97.32
CA LEU A 237 -40.82 75.83 97.31
C LEU A 237 -41.14 74.55 98.09
N GLU A 238 -40.38 73.47 97.87
CA GLU A 238 -40.54 72.20 98.60
C GLU A 238 -40.37 72.39 100.12
N ASN A 239 -39.31 73.09 100.53
CA ASN A 239 -39.05 73.38 101.94
C ASN A 239 -40.16 74.26 102.55
N SER A 240 -40.67 75.23 101.78
CA SER A 240 -41.78 76.10 102.20
C SER A 240 -43.08 75.31 102.39
N LEU A 241 -43.44 74.45 101.43
CA LEU A 241 -44.61 73.56 101.53
C LEU A 241 -44.50 72.59 102.70
N LYS A 242 -43.34 71.95 102.90
CA LYS A 242 -43.09 71.10 104.08
C LYS A 242 -43.28 71.87 105.38
N SER A 243 -42.77 73.09 105.46
CA SER A 243 -42.96 73.96 106.62
C SER A 243 -44.43 74.31 106.84
N GLN A 244 -45.19 74.60 105.77
CA GLN A 244 -46.63 74.90 105.87
C GLN A 244 -47.44 73.67 106.29
N CYS A 245 -47.19 72.49 105.70
CA CYS A 245 -47.84 71.25 106.11
C CYS A 245 -47.56 70.89 107.58
N ASN A 246 -46.33 71.12 108.05
CA ASN A 246 -46.01 70.96 109.48
C ASN A 246 -46.74 71.99 110.34
N GLY A 247 -46.80 73.26 109.91
CA GLY A 247 -47.57 74.30 110.59
C GLY A 247 -49.07 74.01 110.68
N VAL A 248 -49.65 73.33 109.68
CA VAL A 248 -51.05 72.85 109.71
C VAL A 248 -51.22 71.67 110.65
N LYS A 249 -50.26 70.73 110.70
CA LYS A 249 -50.24 69.63 111.68
C LYS A 249 -50.16 70.14 113.13
N ASP A 250 -49.45 71.24 113.33
CA ASP A 250 -49.26 71.87 114.63
C ASP A 250 -50.37 72.91 114.95
N PHE A 251 -51.34 73.09 114.04
CA PHE A 251 -52.41 74.07 114.21
C PHE A 251 -53.52 73.52 115.11
N THR A 252 -53.67 74.12 116.30
CA THR A 252 -54.76 73.83 117.23
C THR A 252 -55.68 75.04 117.34
N PHE A 253 -56.99 74.81 117.14
CA PHE A 253 -58.00 75.87 117.26
C PHE A 253 -58.12 76.33 118.71
N LYS A 254 -57.94 77.63 118.95
CA LYS A 254 -58.44 78.28 120.17
C LYS A 254 -59.83 78.84 119.87
N ILE A 255 -60.84 78.14 120.36
CA ILE A 255 -62.20 78.67 120.47
C ILE A 255 -62.21 79.51 121.75
N SER A 256 -62.52 80.81 121.63
CA SER A 256 -62.88 81.67 122.75
C SER A 256 -64.39 81.80 122.81
#